data_AF-A0A661N7R3-F1
#
_entry.id   AF-A0A661N7R3-F1
#
_cell.length_a   1.000
_cell.length_b   1.000
_cell.length_c   1.000
_cell.angle_alpha   90.00
_cell.angle_beta   90.00
_cell.angle_gamma   90.00
#
_symmetry.space_group_name_H-M   'P 1'
#
loop_
_entity.id
_entity.type
_entity.pdbx_description
1 polymer ?
#
loop_
_entity_poly.entity_id
_entity_poly.type
_entity_poly.pdbx_seq_one_letter_code
_entity_poly.pdbx_strand_id
1 'polypeptide(L)'
;MHVTHLKDGGSTLEGVEAALKAVASKARRRDVFVMFAAGHGGMAACEPRSHQERYYLLSYRATLRSRRKMCLEAISMQRLTGLLRPIHSNKKLLVLDTCQSGGAATGATLLAMRGAAEADAIKRLARAEGLAVLAASKPNQAAYESGPLGHGLFTYALLEGLQGSAAPRGDSTISVFSLVTYVDRRLPALARQYVGDDQQANYSIQGADFPLFSFVPTDPPLVSGATQGSSSKPAPAPDGSPTPPEAVDQAIDQYVRKEAALVLDCVGRDRAVVVATVQAGGTVAFAVQGLAAGSAQARCVERALTLSVGATGGVTRVPLRRE
;
A
#
# COMPACT_ATOMS: atom_id res chain seq x y z
N MET A 1 1.21 -19.43 -18.97
CA MET A 1 0.99 -18.74 -17.67
C MET A 1 -0.33 -19.24 -17.10
N HIS A 2 -0.36 -19.67 -15.83
CA HIS A 2 -1.61 -20.04 -15.14
C HIS A 2 -1.94 -18.94 -14.14
N VAL A 3 -3.16 -18.39 -14.22
CA VAL A 3 -3.60 -17.31 -13.36
C VAL A 3 -4.89 -17.73 -12.66
N THR A 4 -4.97 -17.46 -11.37
CA THR A 4 -6.20 -17.62 -10.57
C THR A 4 -6.51 -16.28 -9.93
N HIS A 5 -7.68 -15.72 -10.25
CA HIS A 5 -8.15 -14.48 -9.66
C HIS A 5 -9.19 -14.79 -8.58
N LEU A 6 -8.96 -14.28 -7.38
CA LEU A 6 -9.95 -14.30 -6.30
C LEU A 6 -10.30 -12.84 -5.99
N LYS A 7 -11.56 -12.49 -6.18
CA LYS A 7 -12.11 -11.16 -5.87
C LYS A 7 -13.36 -11.34 -5.02
N ASP A 8 -13.61 -10.41 -4.12
CA ASP A 8 -14.83 -10.34 -3.30
C ASP A 8 -15.22 -11.71 -2.73
N GLY A 9 -16.44 -12.19 -3.03
CA GLY A 9 -16.95 -13.48 -2.56
C GLY A 9 -16.13 -14.71 -2.95
N GLY A 10 -15.18 -14.59 -3.89
CA GLY A 10 -14.20 -15.64 -4.19
C GLY A 10 -12.97 -15.63 -3.28
N SER A 11 -12.70 -14.53 -2.57
CA SER A 11 -11.55 -14.37 -1.67
C SER A 11 -11.89 -14.73 -0.21
N THR A 12 -12.65 -15.80 0.00
CA THR A 12 -12.86 -16.36 1.35
C THR A 12 -11.64 -17.19 1.78
N LEU A 13 -11.56 -17.55 3.08
CA LEU A 13 -10.52 -18.45 3.58
C LEU A 13 -10.47 -19.75 2.76
N GLU A 14 -11.63 -20.36 2.52
CA GLU A 14 -11.77 -21.59 1.74
C GLU A 14 -11.40 -21.39 0.27
N GLY A 15 -11.77 -20.25 -0.32
CA GLY A 15 -11.43 -19.91 -1.70
C GLY A 15 -9.92 -19.78 -1.89
N VAL A 16 -9.24 -19.07 -0.98
CA VAL A 16 -7.78 -18.93 -1.01
C VAL A 16 -7.10 -20.29 -0.82
N GLU A 17 -7.60 -21.12 0.09
CA GLU A 17 -7.06 -22.47 0.29
C GLU A 17 -7.21 -23.37 -0.93
N ALA A 18 -8.40 -23.39 -1.53
CA ALA A 18 -8.67 -24.18 -2.71
C ALA A 18 -7.77 -23.75 -3.87
N ALA A 19 -7.61 -22.43 -4.08
CA ALA A 19 -6.73 -21.88 -5.10
C ALA A 19 -5.26 -22.28 -4.88
N LEU A 20 -4.73 -22.11 -3.67
CA LEU A 20 -3.34 -22.47 -3.36
C LEU A 20 -3.09 -23.97 -3.49
N LYS A 21 -4.05 -24.82 -3.08
CA LYS A 21 -3.98 -26.28 -3.29
C LYS A 21 -4.00 -26.64 -4.77
N ALA A 22 -4.82 -25.97 -5.58
CA ALA A 22 -4.88 -26.18 -7.02
C ALA A 22 -3.61 -25.70 -7.75
N VAL A 23 -2.93 -24.67 -7.25
CA VAL A 23 -1.61 -24.27 -7.75
C VAL A 23 -0.55 -25.29 -7.34
N ALA A 24 -0.57 -25.75 -6.08
CA ALA A 24 0.39 -26.74 -5.58
C ALA A 24 0.36 -28.05 -6.37
N SER A 25 -0.80 -28.49 -6.86
CA SER A 25 -0.92 -29.70 -7.69
C SER A 25 -0.35 -29.56 -9.10
N LYS A 26 -0.07 -28.34 -9.56
CA LYS A 26 0.40 -28.06 -10.93
C LYS A 26 1.84 -27.53 -10.97
N ALA A 27 2.25 -26.79 -9.94
CA ALA A 27 3.53 -26.10 -9.90
C ALA A 27 4.73 -27.05 -9.89
N ARG A 28 5.68 -26.79 -10.76
CA ARG A 28 6.93 -27.55 -10.91
C ARG A 28 8.12 -26.75 -10.40
N ARG A 29 9.23 -27.44 -10.11
CA ARG A 29 10.47 -26.83 -9.54
C ARG A 29 11.02 -25.65 -10.33
N ARG A 30 10.89 -25.66 -11.66
CA ARG A 30 11.42 -24.62 -12.54
C ARG A 30 10.50 -23.42 -12.73
N ASP A 31 9.26 -23.51 -12.27
CA ASP A 31 8.27 -22.44 -12.45
C ASP A 31 8.63 -21.20 -11.61
N VAL A 32 7.87 -20.13 -11.82
CA VAL A 32 7.81 -18.97 -10.92
C VAL A 32 6.40 -18.94 -10.35
N PHE A 33 6.30 -18.92 -9.03
CA PHE A 33 5.04 -18.70 -8.33
C PHE A 33 4.99 -17.25 -7.87
N VAL A 34 3.91 -16.55 -8.18
CA VAL A 34 3.63 -15.21 -7.66
C VAL A 34 2.27 -15.22 -6.99
N MET A 35 2.21 -14.71 -5.78
CA MET A 35 0.95 -14.38 -5.11
C MET A 35 0.93 -12.89 -4.82
N PHE A 36 -0.11 -12.22 -5.30
CA PHE A 36 -0.41 -10.84 -4.97
C PHE A 36 -1.71 -10.80 -4.17
N ALA A 37 -1.69 -10.21 -2.99
CA ALA A 37 -2.86 -10.02 -2.15
C ALA A 37 -2.98 -8.55 -1.76
N ALA A 38 -4.10 -7.92 -2.13
CA ALA A 38 -4.44 -6.55 -1.77
C ALA A 38 -5.75 -6.52 -0.98
N GLY A 39 -5.82 -5.66 0.03
CA GLY A 39 -7.01 -5.49 0.86
C GLY A 39 -6.66 -5.20 2.32
N HIS A 40 -7.48 -5.69 3.24
CA HIS A 40 -7.25 -5.46 4.67
C HIS A 40 -6.27 -6.47 5.27
N GLY A 41 -5.39 -5.95 6.12
CA GLY A 41 -4.48 -6.72 6.96
C GLY A 41 -4.41 -6.06 8.34
N GLY A 42 -4.01 -6.83 9.34
CA GLY A 42 -3.88 -6.28 10.69
C GLY A 42 -3.20 -7.23 11.67
N MET A 43 -2.64 -6.63 12.71
CA MET A 43 -2.11 -7.34 13.86
C MET A 43 -3.24 -7.73 14.81
N ALA A 44 -3.28 -9.01 15.22
CA ALA A 44 -4.27 -9.50 16.18
C ALA A 44 -3.70 -10.65 17.02
N ALA A 45 -4.16 -10.78 18.25
CA ALA A 45 -3.95 -11.98 19.07
C ALA A 45 -5.18 -12.91 18.91
N CYS A 46 -5.09 -13.89 18.02
CA CYS A 46 -6.18 -14.86 17.79
C CYS A 46 -5.96 -16.22 18.47
N GLU A 47 -4.78 -16.46 19.03
CA GLU A 47 -4.47 -17.72 19.69
C GLU A 47 -4.95 -17.72 21.14
N PRO A 48 -5.76 -18.70 21.56
CA PRO A 48 -6.35 -18.71 22.91
C PRO A 48 -5.35 -18.70 24.06
N ARG A 49 -4.11 -19.14 23.82
CA ARG A 49 -3.04 -19.27 24.83
C ARG A 49 -1.88 -18.30 24.63
N SER A 50 -2.01 -17.34 23.72
CA SER A 50 -0.96 -16.37 23.42
C SER A 50 -1.55 -14.97 23.34
N HIS A 51 -0.93 -14.04 24.07
CA HIS A 51 -1.23 -12.61 23.96
C HIS A 51 -0.42 -11.94 22.85
N GLN A 52 0.42 -12.69 22.14
CA GLN A 52 1.24 -12.14 21.07
C GLN A 52 0.39 -11.79 19.86
N GLU A 53 0.45 -10.54 19.42
CA GLU A 53 -0.14 -10.13 18.16
C GLU A 53 0.67 -10.66 16.99
N ARG A 54 -0.05 -11.17 15.98
CA ARG A 54 0.53 -11.64 14.73
C ARG A 54 -0.23 -11.01 13.57
N TYR A 55 0.43 -10.94 12.41
CA TYR A 55 -0.21 -10.44 11.21
C TYR A 55 -1.21 -11.47 10.66
N TYR A 56 -2.38 -10.98 10.26
CA TYR A 56 -3.41 -11.72 9.55
C TYR A 56 -3.81 -10.98 8.27
N LEU A 57 -3.94 -11.73 7.19
CA LEU A 57 -4.59 -11.27 5.96
C LEU A 57 -6.11 -11.48 6.11
N LEU A 58 -6.90 -10.42 5.96
CA LEU A 58 -8.36 -10.55 6.07
C LEU A 58 -8.94 -11.09 4.76
N SER A 59 -9.61 -12.23 4.84
CA SER A 59 -10.44 -12.73 3.75
C SER A 59 -11.74 -11.92 3.64
N TYR A 60 -12.49 -12.11 2.56
CA TYR A 60 -13.75 -11.40 2.30
C TYR A 60 -14.77 -11.47 3.45
N ARG A 61 -14.81 -12.59 4.17
CA ARG A 61 -15.76 -12.80 5.28
C ARG A 61 -15.23 -12.29 6.61
N ALA A 62 -13.93 -12.02 6.72
CA ALA A 62 -13.31 -11.48 7.91
C ALA A 62 -13.77 -10.03 8.13
N THR A 63 -13.90 -9.63 9.39
CA THR A 63 -14.32 -8.27 9.73
C THR A 63 -13.61 -7.78 10.97
N LEU A 64 -13.08 -6.55 10.91
CA LEU A 64 -12.46 -5.89 12.06
C LEU A 64 -13.47 -5.57 13.18
N ARG A 65 -14.78 -5.59 12.89
CA ARG A 65 -15.86 -5.31 13.86
C ARG A 65 -16.07 -6.42 14.89
N SER A 66 -15.56 -7.62 14.62
CA SER A 66 -15.70 -8.76 15.52
C SER A 66 -14.39 -9.54 15.56
N ARG A 67 -13.64 -9.44 16.66
CA ARG A 67 -12.40 -10.19 16.87
C ARG A 67 -12.61 -11.69 16.67
N ARG A 68 -13.70 -12.25 17.19
CA ARG A 68 -14.04 -13.68 16.99
C ARG A 68 -14.17 -14.02 15.50
N LYS A 69 -14.95 -13.25 14.74
CA LYS A 69 -15.17 -13.52 13.31
C LYS A 69 -13.91 -13.26 12.49
N MET A 70 -13.15 -12.20 12.80
CA MET A 70 -11.83 -11.96 12.23
C MET A 70 -10.91 -13.17 12.43
N CYS A 71 -10.77 -13.66 13.66
CA CYS A 71 -9.89 -14.79 13.96
C CYS A 71 -10.30 -16.11 13.30
N LEU A 72 -11.59 -16.30 13.01
CA LEU A 72 -12.10 -17.49 12.32
C LEU A 72 -11.89 -17.43 10.80
N GLU A 73 -12.04 -16.24 10.20
CA GLU A 73 -12.09 -16.06 8.74
C GLU A 73 -10.78 -15.50 8.17
N ALA A 74 -9.93 -14.88 8.97
CA ALA A 74 -8.66 -14.32 8.52
C ALA A 74 -7.58 -15.41 8.38
N ILE A 75 -6.63 -15.17 7.48
CA ILE A 75 -5.57 -16.09 7.16
C ILE A 75 -4.33 -15.69 7.95
N SER A 76 -3.94 -16.51 8.92
CA SER A 76 -2.68 -16.32 9.66
C SER A 76 -1.48 -16.58 8.76
N MET A 77 -0.33 -15.96 9.06
CA MET A 77 0.92 -16.28 8.35
C MET A 77 1.34 -17.73 8.49
N GLN A 78 1.07 -18.38 9.63
CA GLN A 78 1.33 -19.80 9.79
C GLN A 78 0.48 -20.65 8.83
N ARG A 79 -0.80 -20.32 8.67
CA ARG A 79 -1.69 -21.01 7.73
C ARG A 79 -1.28 -20.73 6.28
N LEU A 80 -1.01 -19.46 5.94
CA LEU A 80 -0.59 -19.06 4.60
C LEU A 80 0.72 -19.76 4.19
N THR A 81 1.77 -19.65 5.01
CA THR A 81 3.04 -20.34 4.74
C THR A 81 2.83 -21.86 4.69
N GLY A 82 1.94 -22.40 5.52
CA GLY A 82 1.48 -23.78 5.46
C GLY A 82 0.94 -24.21 4.09
N LEU A 83 0.18 -23.34 3.42
CA LEU A 83 -0.39 -23.56 2.09
C LEU A 83 0.61 -23.28 0.95
N LEU A 84 1.61 -22.43 1.19
CA LEU A 84 2.66 -22.12 0.21
C LEU A 84 3.76 -23.18 0.16
N ARG A 85 4.03 -23.88 1.27
CA ARG A 85 5.04 -24.94 1.37
C ARG A 85 4.89 -26.05 0.31
N PRO A 86 3.69 -26.60 0.04
CA PRO A 86 3.51 -27.66 -0.96
C PRO A 86 3.67 -27.19 -2.41
N ILE A 87 3.78 -25.89 -2.67
CA ILE A 87 4.05 -25.37 -4.00
C ILE A 87 5.54 -25.62 -4.32
N HIS A 88 5.81 -26.63 -5.13
CA HIS A 88 7.19 -27.11 -5.38
C HIS A 88 8.06 -26.19 -6.24
N SER A 89 7.57 -25.02 -6.64
CA SER A 89 8.38 -24.00 -7.33
C SER A 89 9.54 -23.56 -6.45
N ASN A 90 10.76 -23.55 -6.99
CA ASN A 90 11.93 -23.00 -6.31
C ASN A 90 11.91 -21.46 -6.28
N LYS A 91 11.11 -20.81 -7.13
CA LYS A 91 10.98 -19.36 -7.22
C LYS A 91 9.61 -18.92 -6.75
N LYS A 92 9.53 -18.18 -5.64
CA LYS A 92 8.27 -17.70 -5.07
C LYS A 92 8.38 -16.22 -4.70
N LEU A 93 7.45 -15.43 -5.20
CA LEU A 93 7.25 -14.04 -4.80
C LEU A 93 5.88 -13.90 -4.13
N LEU A 94 5.86 -13.44 -2.88
CA LEU A 94 4.65 -13.05 -2.17
C LEU A 94 4.61 -11.52 -2.07
N VAL A 95 3.54 -10.91 -2.55
CA VAL A 95 3.31 -9.47 -2.51
C VAL A 95 2.06 -9.18 -1.70
N LEU A 96 2.20 -8.41 -0.62
CA LEU A 96 1.14 -8.10 0.32
C LEU A 96 0.88 -6.59 0.33
N ASP A 97 -0.14 -6.15 -0.39
CA ASP A 97 -0.63 -4.76 -0.39
C ASP A 97 -1.76 -4.58 0.64
N THR A 98 -1.37 -4.62 1.91
CA THR A 98 -2.29 -4.41 3.02
C THR A 98 -1.62 -3.58 4.13
N CYS A 99 -2.42 -2.93 4.97
CA CYS A 99 -1.93 -2.29 6.18
C CYS A 99 -1.18 -3.28 7.08
N GLN A 100 -0.13 -2.80 7.75
CA GLN A 100 0.72 -3.56 8.69
C GLN A 100 1.35 -4.83 8.11
N SER A 101 1.35 -4.99 6.78
CA SER A 101 1.89 -6.15 6.07
C SER A 101 3.37 -6.39 6.33
N GLY A 102 4.11 -5.39 6.80
CA GLY A 102 5.49 -5.54 7.22
C GLY A 102 5.69 -6.59 8.31
N GLY A 103 4.67 -6.86 9.14
CA GLY A 103 4.71 -7.95 10.12
C GLY A 103 4.78 -9.36 9.48
N ALA A 104 4.46 -9.48 8.20
CA ALA A 104 4.57 -10.72 7.42
C ALA A 104 5.87 -10.83 6.61
N ALA A 105 6.57 -9.73 6.32
CA ALA A 105 7.81 -9.72 5.54
C ALA A 105 9.03 -9.94 6.46
N THR A 106 9.19 -11.17 6.97
CA THR A 106 10.27 -11.54 7.90
C THR A 106 11.06 -12.75 7.42
N GLY A 107 12.29 -12.92 7.91
CA GLY A 107 13.08 -14.13 7.65
C GLY A 107 12.40 -15.41 8.16
N ALA A 108 11.61 -15.32 9.24
CA ALA A 108 10.81 -16.44 9.75
C ALA A 108 9.72 -16.87 8.75
N THR A 109 9.10 -15.92 8.05
CA THR A 109 8.13 -16.21 6.98
C THR A 109 8.80 -16.97 5.83
N LEU A 110 9.99 -16.55 5.40
CA LEU A 110 10.74 -17.23 4.34
C LEU A 110 11.13 -18.65 4.74
N LEU A 111 11.63 -18.81 5.98
CA LEU A 111 11.97 -20.13 6.52
C LEU A 111 10.74 -21.05 6.58
N ALA A 112 9.59 -20.51 6.98
CA ALA A 112 8.33 -21.25 7.00
C ALA A 112 7.86 -21.63 5.60
N MET A 113 7.97 -20.74 4.60
CA MET A 113 7.62 -21.02 3.20
C MET A 113 8.51 -22.10 2.57
N ARG A 114 9.78 -22.13 2.98
CA ARG A 114 10.75 -23.14 2.54
C ARG A 114 10.47 -24.52 3.11
N GLY A 115 10.14 -24.60 4.40
CA GLY A 115 10.02 -25.84 5.14
C GLY A 115 11.36 -26.37 5.67
N ALA A 116 11.32 -27.50 6.37
CA ALA A 116 12.51 -28.13 6.95
C ALA A 116 13.27 -28.94 5.89
N ALA A 117 14.59 -28.77 5.83
CA ALA A 117 15.49 -29.55 4.98
C ALA A 117 16.80 -29.86 5.73
N GLU A 118 17.52 -30.92 5.33
CA GLU A 118 18.82 -31.26 5.89
C GLU A 118 19.89 -30.20 5.56
N ALA A 119 20.93 -30.03 6.39
CA ALA A 119 21.90 -28.94 6.27
C ALA A 119 22.61 -28.84 4.90
N ASP A 120 22.91 -29.97 4.25
CA ASP A 120 23.55 -29.97 2.92
C ASP A 120 22.56 -29.78 1.78
N ALA A 121 21.34 -30.31 1.92
CA ALA A 121 20.22 -29.93 1.07
C ALA A 121 19.95 -28.43 1.20
N ILE A 122 20.01 -27.86 2.40
CA ILE A 122 19.84 -26.43 2.68
C ILE A 122 20.84 -25.58 1.89
N LYS A 123 22.11 -25.95 1.83
CA LYS A 123 23.12 -25.15 1.10
C LYS A 123 22.92 -25.17 -0.41
N ARG A 124 22.61 -26.35 -0.98
CA ARG A 124 22.35 -26.49 -2.43
C ARG A 124 21.02 -25.84 -2.83
N LEU A 125 20.00 -26.02 -1.99
CA LEU A 125 18.67 -25.49 -2.19
C LEU A 125 18.67 -23.96 -2.00
N ALA A 126 19.44 -23.40 -1.06
CA ALA A 126 19.56 -21.95 -0.87
C ALA A 126 20.17 -21.23 -2.08
N ARG A 127 20.95 -21.92 -2.92
CA ARG A 127 21.50 -21.37 -4.17
C ARG A 127 20.52 -21.50 -5.35
N ALA A 128 19.55 -22.41 -5.27
CA ALA A 128 18.61 -22.71 -6.34
C ALA A 128 17.19 -22.17 -6.09
N GLU A 129 16.88 -21.81 -4.85
CA GLU A 129 15.64 -21.16 -4.44
C GLU A 129 15.79 -19.64 -4.52
N GLY A 130 14.71 -18.98 -4.94
CA GLY A 130 14.53 -17.54 -4.83
C GLY A 130 13.19 -17.29 -4.15
N LEU A 131 13.21 -16.90 -2.89
CA LEU A 131 12.02 -16.59 -2.11
C LEU A 131 12.04 -15.11 -1.74
N ALA A 132 10.95 -14.41 -2.04
CA ALA A 132 10.81 -13.01 -1.67
C ALA A 132 9.41 -12.72 -1.14
N VAL A 133 9.35 -11.90 -0.09
CA VAL A 133 8.13 -11.27 0.40
C VAL A 133 8.31 -9.76 0.28
N LEU A 134 7.38 -9.09 -0.39
CA LEU A 134 7.26 -7.63 -0.41
C LEU A 134 5.95 -7.25 0.25
N ALA A 135 6.00 -6.23 1.10
CA ALA A 135 4.88 -5.72 1.86
C ALA A 135 4.76 -4.20 1.65
N ALA A 136 3.53 -3.72 1.51
CA ALA A 136 3.24 -2.33 1.22
C ALA A 136 3.56 -1.35 2.33
N SER A 137 3.70 -1.81 3.57
CA SER A 137 4.00 -0.95 4.71
C SER A 137 4.87 -1.66 5.75
N LYS A 138 5.47 -0.88 6.66
CA LYS A 138 6.08 -1.42 7.89
C LYS A 138 5.03 -2.01 8.84
N PRO A 139 5.43 -2.86 9.82
CA PRO A 139 4.49 -3.49 10.76
C PRO A 139 3.60 -2.51 11.54
N ASN A 140 4.06 -1.27 11.75
CA ASN A 140 3.38 -0.20 12.48
C ASN A 140 2.88 0.93 11.58
N GLN A 141 2.80 0.72 10.27
CA GLN A 141 2.46 1.75 9.28
C GLN A 141 1.25 1.34 8.43
N ALA A 142 0.44 2.32 8.04
CA ALA A 142 -0.66 2.13 7.11
C ALA A 142 -0.13 1.96 5.67
N ALA A 143 -0.95 1.34 4.81
CA ALA A 143 -0.75 1.38 3.36
C ALA A 143 -1.79 2.34 2.77
N TYR A 144 -1.33 3.36 2.03
CA TYR A 144 -2.19 4.42 1.53
C TYR A 144 -2.66 4.17 0.11
N GLU A 145 -3.87 4.67 -0.18
CA GLU A 145 -4.46 4.73 -1.51
C GLU A 145 -4.47 6.16 -2.02
N SER A 146 -4.30 6.32 -3.35
CA SER A 146 -4.35 7.62 -4.01
C SER A 146 -5.45 7.62 -5.07
N GLY A 147 -6.49 8.43 -4.83
CA GLY A 147 -7.57 8.66 -5.79
C GLY A 147 -7.06 9.10 -7.17
N PRO A 148 -6.17 10.10 -7.27
CA PRO A 148 -5.59 10.54 -8.54
C PRO A 148 -4.85 9.47 -9.32
N LEU A 149 -4.22 8.50 -8.64
CA LEU A 149 -3.46 7.42 -9.29
C LEU A 149 -4.33 6.21 -9.65
N GLY A 150 -5.57 6.14 -9.17
CA GLY A 150 -6.46 5.00 -9.36
C GLY A 150 -5.99 3.69 -8.69
N HIS A 151 -4.93 3.76 -7.86
CA HIS A 151 -4.29 2.62 -7.23
C HIS A 151 -3.80 2.95 -5.81
N GLY A 152 -3.57 1.90 -5.01
CA GLY A 152 -2.70 1.97 -3.83
C GLY A 152 -1.31 2.47 -4.20
N LEU A 153 -0.65 3.27 -3.35
CA LEU A 153 0.68 3.82 -3.68
C LEU A 153 1.71 2.72 -3.95
N PHE A 154 1.63 1.63 -3.18
CA PHE A 154 2.50 0.46 -3.36
C PHE A 154 2.20 -0.27 -4.67
N THR A 155 0.92 -0.58 -4.94
CA THR A 155 0.51 -1.16 -6.23
C THR A 155 0.96 -0.29 -7.41
N TYR A 156 0.80 1.03 -7.32
CA TYR A 156 1.24 1.95 -8.36
C TYR A 156 2.76 1.85 -8.61
N ALA A 157 3.58 1.93 -7.56
CA ALA A 157 5.03 1.78 -7.67
C ALA A 157 5.44 0.42 -8.27
N LEU A 158 4.72 -0.65 -7.90
CA LEU A 158 4.95 -1.99 -8.43
C LEU A 158 4.68 -2.04 -9.93
N LEU A 159 3.54 -1.51 -10.38
CA LEU A 159 3.14 -1.49 -11.79
C LEU A 159 4.08 -0.60 -12.62
N GLU A 160 4.43 0.59 -12.13
CA GLU A 160 5.39 1.50 -12.77
C GLU A 160 6.77 0.83 -12.93
N GLY A 161 7.20 0.07 -11.92
CA GLY A 161 8.41 -0.76 -11.98
C GLY A 161 8.32 -1.86 -13.03
N LEU A 162 7.19 -2.58 -13.08
CA LEU A 162 6.93 -3.65 -14.03
C LEU A 162 6.82 -3.18 -15.49
N GLN A 163 6.52 -1.90 -15.72
CA GLN A 163 6.54 -1.26 -17.04
C GLN A 163 7.95 -0.89 -17.54
N GLY A 164 8.99 -1.24 -16.79
CA GLY A 164 10.39 -1.04 -17.19
C GLY A 164 11.17 -0.07 -16.32
N SER A 165 10.51 0.70 -15.43
CA SER A 165 11.21 1.62 -14.54
C SER A 165 12.11 0.90 -13.53
N ALA A 166 11.83 -0.38 -13.26
CA ALA A 166 12.65 -1.24 -12.42
C ALA A 166 13.76 -1.98 -13.18
N ALA A 167 13.86 -1.84 -14.51
CA ALA A 167 14.86 -2.56 -15.27
C ALA A 167 16.25 -1.91 -15.14
N PRO A 168 17.32 -2.72 -15.02
CA PRO A 168 18.69 -2.23 -15.13
C PRO A 168 18.93 -1.51 -16.45
N ARG A 169 19.91 -0.60 -16.49
CA ARG A 169 20.24 0.14 -17.71
C ARG A 169 20.64 -0.82 -18.83
N GLY A 170 19.97 -0.69 -19.98
CA GLY A 170 20.23 -1.51 -21.15
C GLY A 170 19.63 -2.93 -21.08
N ASP A 171 18.82 -3.23 -20.06
CA ASP A 171 18.11 -4.49 -19.92
C ASP A 171 16.59 -4.26 -20.10
N SER A 172 15.90 -5.25 -20.65
CA SER A 172 14.45 -5.31 -20.74
C SER A 172 13.83 -6.22 -19.68
N THR A 173 14.65 -6.88 -18.87
CA THR A 173 14.21 -7.85 -17.86
C THR A 173 14.14 -7.21 -16.48
N ILE A 174 13.00 -7.40 -15.83
CA ILE A 174 12.78 -7.02 -14.44
C ILE A 174 12.92 -8.27 -13.58
N SER A 175 13.87 -8.24 -12.65
CA SER A 175 14.03 -9.28 -11.65
C SER A 175 13.36 -8.89 -10.34
N VAL A 176 13.27 -9.83 -9.40
CA VAL A 176 12.77 -9.53 -8.05
C VAL A 176 13.61 -8.45 -7.39
N PHE A 177 14.95 -8.54 -7.49
CA PHE A 177 15.83 -7.59 -6.80
C PHE A 177 15.70 -6.19 -7.39
N SER A 178 15.61 -6.09 -8.73
CA SER A 178 15.45 -4.80 -9.39
C SER A 178 14.09 -4.16 -9.07
N LEU A 179 13.02 -4.97 -9.01
CA LEU A 179 11.69 -4.52 -8.60
C LEU A 179 11.64 -4.07 -7.15
N VAL A 180 12.22 -4.83 -6.21
CA VAL A 180 12.34 -4.44 -4.80
C VAL A 180 13.06 -3.12 -4.66
N THR A 181 14.23 -2.98 -5.29
CA THR A 181 15.04 -1.76 -5.26
C THR A 181 14.28 -0.56 -5.80
N TYR A 182 13.50 -0.77 -6.87
CA TYR A 182 12.67 0.29 -7.43
C TYR A 182 11.56 0.73 -6.47
N VAL A 183 10.79 -0.22 -5.94
CA VAL A 183 9.66 0.05 -5.04
C VAL A 183 10.13 0.72 -3.75
N ASP A 184 11.23 0.25 -3.15
CA ASP A 184 11.80 0.80 -1.92
C ASP A 184 12.15 2.28 -2.05
N ARG A 185 12.65 2.69 -3.23
CA ARG A 185 12.92 4.09 -3.55
C ARG A 185 11.66 4.87 -3.94
N ARG A 186 10.77 4.26 -4.72
CA ARG A 186 9.64 4.95 -5.36
C ARG A 186 8.49 5.21 -4.38
N LEU A 187 8.20 4.27 -3.49
CA LEU A 187 7.06 4.36 -2.58
C LEU A 187 7.15 5.56 -1.62
N PRO A 188 8.29 5.85 -0.95
CA PRO A 188 8.39 7.02 -0.08
C PRO A 188 8.23 8.34 -0.85
N ALA A 189 8.66 8.39 -2.11
CA ALA A 189 8.47 9.56 -2.95
C ALA A 189 6.99 9.78 -3.30
N LEU A 190 6.28 8.70 -3.65
CA LEU A 190 4.83 8.74 -3.89
C LEU A 190 4.05 9.12 -2.62
N ALA A 191 4.44 8.59 -1.46
CA ALA A 191 3.78 8.90 -0.18
C ALA A 191 3.89 10.38 0.16
N ARG A 192 5.09 10.95 0.06
CA ARG A 192 5.30 12.40 0.24
C ARG A 192 4.49 13.22 -0.76
N GLN A 193 4.48 12.81 -2.02
CA GLN A 193 3.84 13.54 -3.10
C GLN A 193 2.29 13.53 -3.02
N TYR A 194 1.69 12.39 -2.71
CA TYR A 194 0.23 12.20 -2.82
C TYR A 194 -0.50 12.18 -1.48
N VAL A 195 0.21 11.97 -0.38
CA VAL A 195 -0.38 11.83 0.97
C VAL A 195 0.22 12.81 1.95
N GLY A 196 1.43 13.36 1.68
CA GLY A 196 2.12 14.24 2.63
C GLY A 196 2.63 13.53 3.88
N ASP A 197 2.71 12.19 3.84
CA ASP A 197 3.19 11.34 4.92
C ASP A 197 4.27 10.37 4.39
N ASP A 198 4.89 9.60 5.27
CA ASP A 198 5.82 8.55 4.91
C ASP A 198 5.08 7.22 4.69
N GLN A 199 5.50 6.47 3.67
CA GLN A 199 5.15 5.06 3.48
C GLN A 199 6.40 4.34 2.99
N GLN A 200 6.83 3.32 3.72
CA GLN A 200 7.98 2.51 3.36
C GLN A 200 7.55 1.07 3.13
N ALA A 201 8.08 0.48 2.06
CA ALA A 201 7.90 -0.94 1.83
C ALA A 201 8.69 -1.72 2.89
N ASN A 202 8.25 -2.94 3.18
CA ASN A 202 9.08 -3.90 3.91
C ASN A 202 9.31 -5.12 3.02
N TYR A 203 10.50 -5.70 3.06
CA TYR A 203 10.80 -6.87 2.25
C TYR A 203 11.74 -7.84 2.95
N SER A 204 11.64 -9.10 2.56
CA SER A 204 12.58 -10.14 2.95
C SER A 204 12.87 -11.01 1.75
N ILE A 205 14.15 -11.30 1.52
CA ILE A 205 14.62 -12.09 0.38
C ILE A 205 15.53 -13.19 0.90
N GLN A 206 15.40 -14.39 0.33
CA GLN A 206 16.27 -15.52 0.58
C GLN A 206 16.62 -16.22 -0.73
N GLY A 207 17.91 -16.49 -0.90
CA GLY A 207 18.45 -17.23 -2.03
C GLY A 207 18.74 -16.34 -3.25
N ALA A 208 18.61 -16.91 -4.44
CA ALA A 208 18.99 -16.28 -5.69
C ALA A 208 17.89 -15.33 -6.22
N ASP A 209 18.34 -14.29 -6.94
CA ASP A 209 17.44 -13.46 -7.74
C ASP A 209 16.84 -14.27 -8.90
N PHE A 210 15.71 -13.82 -9.43
CA PHE A 210 15.09 -14.43 -10.60
C PHE A 210 14.27 -13.44 -11.43
N PRO A 211 14.22 -13.65 -12.76
CA PRO A 211 13.41 -12.81 -13.65
C PRO A 211 11.91 -13.03 -13.38
N LEU A 212 11.17 -11.93 -13.36
CA LEU A 212 9.70 -11.93 -13.25
C LEU A 212 9.05 -11.71 -14.61
N PHE A 213 9.54 -10.72 -15.34
CA PHE A 213 8.94 -10.23 -16.56
C PHE A 213 9.99 -9.57 -17.44
N SER A 214 9.79 -9.62 -18.76
CA SER A 214 10.55 -8.81 -19.71
C SER A 214 9.58 -7.86 -20.38
N PHE A 215 9.77 -6.56 -20.21
CA PHE A 215 8.92 -5.54 -20.81
C PHE A 215 9.41 -5.21 -22.21
N VAL A 216 8.49 -4.87 -23.11
CA VAL A 216 8.82 -4.25 -24.38
C VAL A 216 8.28 -2.82 -24.40
N PRO A 217 8.99 -1.85 -25.01
CA PRO A 217 8.54 -0.45 -25.04
C PRO A 217 7.15 -0.22 -25.66
N THR A 218 6.65 -1.20 -26.43
CA THR A 218 5.33 -1.18 -27.05
C THR A 218 4.23 -1.79 -26.17
N ASP A 219 4.56 -2.28 -24.97
CA ASP A 219 3.57 -2.78 -24.04
C ASP A 219 2.59 -1.66 -23.63
N PRO A 220 1.29 -1.96 -23.50
CA PRO A 220 0.32 -0.97 -23.05
C PRO A 220 0.65 -0.52 -21.62
N PRO A 221 0.37 0.76 -21.28
CA PRO A 221 0.68 1.25 -19.95
C PRO A 221 -0.16 0.51 -18.88
N LEU A 222 0.50 0.10 -17.79
CA LEU A 222 -0.12 -0.54 -16.62
C LEU A 222 -0.66 0.47 -15.61
N VAL A 223 -0.18 1.72 -15.63
CA VAL A 223 -0.71 2.81 -14.78
C VAL A 223 -1.12 4.03 -15.60
N SER A 224 -2.21 4.66 -15.19
CA SER A 224 -2.69 5.93 -15.73
C SER A 224 -1.79 7.07 -15.24
N GLY A 225 -1.29 7.90 -16.15
CA GLY A 225 -0.45 9.06 -15.79
C GLY A 225 1.07 8.81 -15.81
N ALA A 226 1.53 7.62 -16.23
CA ALA A 226 2.91 7.44 -16.65
C ALA A 226 3.12 8.22 -17.96
N THR A 227 3.42 9.51 -17.86
CA THR A 227 3.97 10.27 -18.98
C THR A 227 5.22 9.55 -19.45
N GLN A 228 5.16 8.98 -20.66
CA GLN A 228 6.35 8.56 -21.38
C GLN A 228 7.25 9.80 -21.52
N GLY A 229 8.36 9.82 -20.77
CA GLY A 229 9.16 11.02 -20.64
C GLY A 229 10.51 10.77 -20.01
N SER A 230 11.44 10.29 -20.83
CA SER A 230 12.89 10.52 -20.75
C SER A 230 13.65 9.94 -19.55
N SER A 231 14.69 9.19 -19.90
CA SER A 231 15.86 8.93 -19.08
C SER A 231 16.52 10.25 -18.62
N SER A 232 16.03 10.83 -17.53
CA SER A 232 16.85 11.71 -16.70
C SER A 232 16.62 11.35 -15.24
N LYS A 233 17.72 10.95 -14.61
CA LYS A 233 17.87 10.83 -13.17
C LYS A 233 17.22 12.07 -12.50
N PRO A 234 16.41 11.92 -11.43
CA PRO A 234 16.07 13.07 -10.60
C PRO A 234 17.38 13.70 -10.10
N ALA A 235 17.57 14.97 -10.40
CA ALA A 235 18.63 15.77 -9.80
C ALA A 235 18.56 15.64 -8.26
N PRO A 236 19.68 15.74 -7.53
CA PRO A 236 19.63 15.84 -6.08
C PRO A 236 18.70 16.98 -5.69
N ALA A 237 17.83 16.73 -4.72
CA ALA A 237 16.78 17.65 -4.26
C ALA A 237 17.37 19.06 -4.02
N PRO A 238 16.79 20.13 -4.57
CA PRO A 238 17.02 21.46 -4.02
C PRO A 238 16.30 21.53 -2.66
N ASP A 239 16.98 22.17 -1.69
CA ASP A 239 16.43 22.91 -0.56
C ASP A 239 14.98 22.53 -0.17
N GLY A 240 14.80 21.93 1.01
CA GLY A 240 13.52 21.44 1.56
C GLY A 240 12.47 22.52 1.88
N SER A 241 12.44 23.62 1.15
CA SER A 241 11.37 24.61 1.13
C SER A 241 10.25 24.13 0.19
N PRO A 242 8.99 24.00 0.67
CA PRO A 242 7.87 23.64 -0.19
C PRO A 242 7.66 24.70 -1.28
N THR A 243 7.23 24.27 -2.46
CA THR A 243 6.87 25.19 -3.54
C THR A 243 5.64 26.04 -3.13
N PRO A 244 5.44 27.27 -3.65
CA PRO A 244 4.38 28.16 -3.13
C PRO A 244 2.95 27.57 -3.11
N PRO A 245 2.49 26.81 -4.13
CA PRO A 245 1.20 26.11 -4.07
C PRO A 245 1.16 25.00 -3.00
N GLU A 246 2.25 24.26 -2.82
CA GLU A 246 2.38 23.21 -1.81
C GLU A 246 2.41 23.78 -0.39
N ALA A 247 3.04 24.95 -0.18
CA ALA A 247 3.03 25.66 1.09
C ALA A 247 1.62 26.12 1.49
N VAL A 248 0.81 26.52 0.50
CA VAL A 248 -0.60 26.89 0.71
C VAL A 248 -1.43 25.68 1.14
N ASP A 249 -1.31 24.56 0.42
CA ASP A 249 -2.06 23.34 0.73
C ASP A 249 -1.69 22.80 2.12
N GLN A 250 -0.38 22.77 2.45
CA GLN A 250 0.10 22.38 3.78
C GLN A 250 -0.44 23.28 4.90
N ALA A 251 -0.53 24.59 4.65
CA ALA A 251 -1.03 25.55 5.64
C ALA A 251 -2.55 25.45 5.84
N ILE A 252 -3.31 25.17 4.77
CA ILE A 252 -4.75 24.87 4.83
C ILE A 252 -4.97 23.58 5.64
N ASP A 253 -4.21 22.53 5.35
CA ASP A 253 -4.30 21.25 6.06
C ASP A 253 -3.95 21.39 7.55
N GLN A 254 -2.90 22.14 7.87
CA GLN A 254 -2.52 22.41 9.26
C GLN A 254 -3.62 23.19 9.99
N TYR A 255 -4.26 24.15 9.31
CA TYR A 255 -5.37 24.91 9.86
C TYR A 255 -6.59 24.01 10.14
N VAL A 256 -7.01 23.18 9.18
CA VAL A 256 -8.14 22.25 9.35
C VAL A 256 -7.86 21.25 10.48
N ARG A 257 -6.63 20.76 10.62
CA ARG A 257 -6.22 19.88 11.74
C ARG A 257 -6.31 20.59 13.09
N LYS A 258 -5.88 21.86 13.17
CA LYS A 258 -5.95 22.64 14.41
C LYS A 258 -7.39 22.89 14.86
N GLU A 259 -8.30 23.06 13.90
CA GLU A 259 -9.72 23.33 14.15
C GLU A 259 -10.58 22.04 14.12
N ALA A 260 -9.96 20.86 14.10
CA ALA A 260 -10.66 19.58 13.93
C ALA A 260 -11.78 19.36 14.96
N ALA A 261 -11.62 19.83 16.20
CA ALA A 261 -12.66 19.75 17.23
C ALA A 261 -13.95 20.48 16.81
N LEU A 262 -13.84 21.67 16.22
CA LEU A 262 -15.00 22.44 15.74
C LEU A 262 -15.72 21.73 14.58
N VAL A 263 -14.94 21.08 13.71
CA VAL A 263 -15.50 20.28 12.61
C VAL A 263 -16.30 19.09 13.16
N LEU A 264 -15.76 18.40 14.17
CA LEU A 264 -16.43 17.26 14.80
C LEU A 264 -17.70 17.69 15.55
N ASP A 265 -17.68 18.84 16.23
CA ASP A 265 -18.87 19.45 16.87
C ASP A 265 -19.98 19.73 15.84
N CYS A 266 -19.61 20.20 14.64
CA CYS A 266 -20.56 20.48 13.57
C CYS A 266 -21.15 19.22 12.91
N VAL A 267 -20.37 18.15 12.77
CA VAL A 267 -20.78 16.96 12.00
C VAL A 267 -21.31 15.81 12.88
N GLY A 268 -21.02 15.82 14.20
CA GLY A 268 -21.50 14.83 15.16
C GLY A 268 -21.01 13.40 14.87
N ARG A 269 -19.81 13.24 14.29
CA ARG A 269 -19.21 11.94 13.94
C ARG A 269 -17.78 11.87 14.43
N ASP A 270 -17.27 10.66 14.65
CA ASP A 270 -15.89 10.43 15.09
C ASP A 270 -14.83 10.84 14.04
N ARG A 271 -15.22 10.92 12.76
CA ARG A 271 -14.33 11.35 11.64
C ARG A 271 -15.13 12.06 10.54
N ALA A 272 -14.51 13.05 9.91
CA ALA A 272 -15.03 13.77 8.75
C ALA A 272 -13.90 14.03 7.73
N VAL A 273 -14.23 13.99 6.43
CA VAL A 273 -13.31 14.39 5.36
C VAL A 273 -13.70 15.80 4.92
N VAL A 274 -12.83 16.76 5.19
CA VAL A 274 -13.00 18.16 4.79
C VAL A 274 -12.25 18.39 3.49
N VAL A 275 -12.93 18.98 2.51
CA VAL A 275 -12.36 19.39 1.22
C VAL A 275 -12.26 20.91 1.23
N ALA A 276 -11.07 21.44 0.98
CA ALA A 276 -10.83 22.86 0.85
C ALA A 276 -10.70 23.24 -0.64
N THR A 277 -11.18 24.41 -1.03
CA THR A 277 -11.04 24.94 -2.38
C THR A 277 -10.68 26.42 -2.30
N VAL A 278 -9.50 26.79 -2.82
CA VAL A 278 -9.08 28.19 -2.91
C VAL A 278 -9.83 28.87 -4.04
N GLN A 279 -10.61 29.89 -3.72
CA GLN A 279 -11.39 30.68 -4.65
C GLN A 279 -10.55 31.83 -5.24
N ALA A 280 -11.02 32.38 -6.36
CA ALA A 280 -10.47 33.61 -6.93
C ALA A 280 -10.52 34.73 -5.86
N GLY A 281 -9.36 35.30 -5.52
CA GLY A 281 -9.23 36.27 -4.42
C GLY A 281 -8.66 35.70 -3.11
N GLY A 282 -8.32 34.40 -3.07
CA GLY A 282 -7.58 33.80 -1.96
C GLY A 282 -8.44 33.32 -0.78
N THR A 283 -9.77 33.47 -0.83
CA THR A 283 -10.67 32.88 0.17
C THR A 283 -10.73 31.36 0.00
N VAL A 284 -10.76 30.62 1.10
CA VAL A 284 -10.89 29.14 1.06
C VAL A 284 -12.32 28.74 1.39
N ALA A 285 -12.96 28.03 0.48
CA ALA A 285 -14.25 27.38 0.71
C ALA A 285 -14.02 25.97 1.28
N PHE A 286 -14.79 25.59 2.29
CA PHE A 286 -14.71 24.26 2.91
C PHE A 286 -16.01 23.48 2.71
N ALA A 287 -15.88 22.22 2.33
CA ALA A 287 -16.98 21.27 2.20
C ALA A 287 -16.67 19.99 2.99
N VAL A 288 -17.69 19.23 3.37
CA VAL A 288 -17.50 17.91 4.00
C VAL A 288 -18.04 16.84 3.06
N GLN A 289 -17.20 15.84 2.77
CA GLN A 289 -17.58 14.73 1.90
C GLN A 289 -18.80 13.98 2.46
N GLY A 290 -19.84 13.82 1.65
CA GLY A 290 -21.07 13.14 2.02
C GLY A 290 -22.08 13.99 2.79
N LEU A 291 -21.84 15.29 2.97
CA LEU A 291 -22.87 16.25 3.38
C LEU A 291 -23.42 17.01 2.18
N ALA A 292 -24.74 17.20 2.15
CA ALA A 292 -25.37 18.06 1.16
C ALA A 292 -24.95 19.52 1.39
N ALA A 293 -24.59 20.21 0.30
CA ALA A 293 -24.30 21.64 0.31
C ALA A 293 -25.50 22.41 0.90
N GLY A 294 -25.24 23.36 1.79
CA GLY A 294 -26.30 24.10 2.47
C GLY A 294 -27.10 23.29 3.51
N SER A 295 -26.65 22.10 3.92
CA SER A 295 -27.18 21.47 5.14
C SER A 295 -26.79 22.28 6.39
N ALA A 296 -27.50 22.10 7.51
CA ALA A 296 -27.15 22.76 8.77
C ALA A 296 -25.72 22.42 9.22
N GLN A 297 -25.31 21.16 9.03
CA GLN A 297 -23.96 20.68 9.33
C GLN A 297 -22.91 21.28 8.39
N ALA A 298 -23.18 21.34 7.08
CA ALA A 298 -22.26 21.98 6.12
C ALA A 298 -22.07 23.48 6.43
N ARG A 299 -23.16 24.22 6.69
CA ARG A 299 -23.10 25.64 7.10
C ARG A 299 -22.37 25.85 8.42
N CYS A 300 -22.47 24.90 9.35
CA CYS A 300 -21.71 24.97 10.61
C CYS A 300 -20.20 24.90 10.33
N VAL A 301 -19.76 23.93 9.49
CA VAL A 301 -18.34 23.77 9.13
C VAL A 301 -17.81 24.97 8.34
N GLU A 302 -18.57 25.49 7.38
CA GLU A 302 -18.22 26.70 6.61
C GLU A 302 -18.02 27.93 7.50
N ARG A 303 -18.79 28.05 8.61
CA ARG A 303 -18.62 29.13 9.59
C ARG A 303 -17.48 28.87 10.58
N ALA A 304 -17.22 27.61 10.91
CA ALA A 304 -16.17 27.22 11.83
C ALA A 304 -14.78 27.40 11.21
N LEU A 305 -14.64 27.07 9.92
CA LEU A 305 -13.39 27.14 9.17
C LEU A 305 -13.41 28.37 8.25
N THR A 306 -13.00 29.52 8.75
CA THR A 306 -12.89 30.75 7.95
C THR A 306 -11.43 31.12 7.69
N LEU A 307 -11.00 30.96 6.44
CA LEU A 307 -9.59 31.07 6.06
C LEU A 307 -9.40 31.88 4.77
N SER A 308 -8.31 32.66 4.74
CA SER A 308 -7.82 33.33 3.54
C SER A 308 -6.33 33.03 3.34
N VAL A 309 -5.92 32.95 2.09
CA VAL A 309 -4.56 32.72 1.63
C VAL A 309 -4.08 33.98 0.91
N GLY A 310 -2.98 34.56 1.38
CA GLY A 310 -2.33 35.69 0.71
C GLY A 310 -1.52 35.26 -0.51
N ALA A 311 -1.20 36.19 -1.41
CA ALA A 311 -0.46 35.94 -2.64
C ALA A 311 0.95 35.31 -2.44
N THR A 312 1.50 35.40 -1.22
CA THR A 312 2.79 34.83 -0.81
C THR A 312 2.65 33.53 0.00
N GLY A 313 1.45 32.94 0.07
CA GLY A 313 1.19 31.67 0.76
C GLY A 313 0.89 31.78 2.26
N GLY A 314 0.85 33.00 2.80
CA GLY A 314 0.47 33.23 4.20
C GLY A 314 -1.02 32.96 4.44
N VAL A 315 -1.33 32.19 5.48
CA VAL A 315 -2.70 31.82 5.84
C VAL A 315 -3.18 32.65 7.03
N THR A 316 -4.31 33.36 6.85
CA THR A 316 -4.89 34.21 7.88
C THR A 316 -6.35 33.84 8.13
N ARG A 317 -6.71 33.63 9.40
CA ARG A 317 -8.10 33.42 9.80
C ARG A 317 -8.91 34.67 9.47
N VAL A 318 -10.01 34.52 8.75
CA VAL A 318 -10.92 35.63 8.47
C VAL A 318 -11.87 35.77 9.66
N PRO A 319 -11.85 36.87 10.41
CA PRO A 319 -12.81 37.09 11.49
C PRO A 319 -14.23 37.14 10.90
N LEU A 320 -15.16 36.44 11.55
CA LEU A 320 -16.57 36.51 11.21
C LEU A 320 -17.03 37.97 11.33
N ARG A 321 -17.55 38.56 10.24
CA ARG A 321 -18.27 39.83 10.36
C ARG A 321 -19.47 39.56 11.27
N ARG A 322 -19.57 40.33 12.36
CA ARG A 322 -20.80 40.39 13.16
C ARG A 322 -21.84 41.07 12.28
N GLU A 323 -22.81 40.29 11.81
CA GLU A 323 -24.12 40.83 11.42
C GLU A 323 -24.95 41.09 12.69
#